data_AF-A0A2W5ED28-F1
#
_entry.id   AF-A0A2W5ED28-F1
#
_cell.length_a   1.000
_cell.length_b   1.000
_cell.length_c   1.000
_cell.angle_alpha   90.00
_cell.angle_beta   90.00
_cell.angle_gamma   90.00
#
_symmetry.space_group_name_H-M   'P 1'
#
loop_
_entity.id
_entity.type
_entity.pdbx_description
1 polymer ?
#
loop_
_entity_poly.entity_id
_entity_poly.type
_entity_poly.pdbx_seq_one_letter_code
_entity_poly.pdbx_strand_id
1 'polypeptide(L)' 'NWVQFRNVCGVQISIENITSLVNKGKTALIKGMTSKAGKKFDAYIVLKENAESSFEFEKNKSSKRNGK' A
#
# COMPACT_ATOMS: atom_id res chain seq x y z
N ASN A 1 5.25 -3.13 -18.86
CA ASN A 1 6.42 -2.44 -18.27
C ASN A 1 5.97 -1.90 -16.93
N TRP A 2 6.37 -2.53 -15.82
CA TRP A 2 5.97 -2.14 -14.47
C TRP A 2 7.07 -1.32 -13.81
N VAL A 3 6.68 -0.24 -13.12
CA VAL A 3 7.60 0.65 -12.42
C VAL A 3 7.10 0.85 -11.00
N GLN A 4 7.97 0.64 -10.02
CA GLN A 4 7.69 0.91 -8.61
C GLN A 4 8.46 2.13 -8.13
N PHE A 5 7.75 3.19 -7.79
CA PHE A 5 8.34 4.36 -7.15
C PHE A 5 8.71 4.05 -5.71
N ARG A 6 9.83 4.63 -5.28
CA ARG A 6 10.31 4.51 -3.91
C ARG A 6 9.58 5.42 -2.94
N ASN A 7 8.97 6.50 -3.43
CA ASN A 7 8.13 7.37 -2.63
C ASN A 7 6.67 7.19 -3.06
N VAL A 8 5.82 6.71 -2.15
CA VAL A 8 4.42 6.39 -2.43
C VAL A 8 3.56 6.98 -1.31
N CYS A 9 2.54 7.78 -1.68
CA CYS A 9 1.65 8.46 -0.72
C CYS A 9 2.41 9.22 0.40
N GLY A 10 3.53 9.86 0.07
CA GLY A 10 4.34 10.63 1.03
C GLY A 10 5.22 9.79 1.96
N VAL A 11 5.33 8.48 1.72
CA VAL A 11 6.20 7.57 2.48
C VAL A 11 7.27 6.98 1.56
N GLN A 12 8.50 6.93 2.07
CA GLN A 12 9.59 6.23 1.39
C GLN A 12 9.53 4.73 1.72
N ILE A 13 9.45 3.91 0.68
CA ILE A 13 9.41 2.45 0.78
C ILE A 13 10.84 1.92 0.95
N SER A 14 11.08 1.17 2.02
CA SER A 14 12.36 0.51 2.30
C SER A 14 12.71 -0.54 1.23
N ILE A 15 14.02 -0.82 1.07
CA ILE A 15 14.51 -1.89 0.19
C ILE A 15 13.81 -3.21 0.51
N GLU A 16 13.72 -3.56 1.79
CA GLU A 16 13.14 -4.82 2.24
C GLU A 16 11.69 -5.00 1.77
N ASN A 17 10.91 -3.92 1.79
CA ASN A 17 9.54 -3.92 1.27
C ASN A 17 9.51 -4.09 -0.25
N ILE A 18 10.38 -3.41 -0.98
CA ILE A 18 10.50 -3.57 -2.45
C ILE A 18 10.92 -4.99 -2.79
N THR A 19 11.89 -5.55 -2.08
CA THR A 19 12.34 -6.94 -2.23
C THR A 19 11.18 -7.89 -1.96
N SER A 20 10.39 -7.68 -0.90
CA SER A 20 9.20 -8.48 -0.63
C SER A 20 8.13 -8.34 -1.71
N LEU A 21 7.93 -7.13 -2.26
CA LEU A 21 6.97 -6.90 -3.34
C LEU A 21 7.34 -7.66 -4.61
N VAL A 22 8.61 -7.63 -5.01
CA VAL A 22 9.08 -8.30 -6.23
C VAL A 22 9.14 -9.81 -6.06
N ASN A 23 9.58 -10.31 -4.89
CA ASN A 23 9.72 -11.75 -4.66
C ASN A 23 8.42 -12.44 -4.24
N LYS A 24 7.57 -11.76 -3.45
CA LYS A 24 6.36 -12.34 -2.86
C LYS A 24 5.06 -11.75 -3.42
N GLY A 25 5.15 -10.73 -4.27
CA GLY A 25 3.98 -10.00 -4.77
C GLY A 25 3.33 -9.08 -3.73
N LYS A 26 3.93 -8.88 -2.55
CA LYS A 26 3.35 -8.07 -1.47
C LYS A 26 4.39 -7.48 -0.51
N THR A 27 4.22 -6.23 -0.10
CA THR A 27 5.04 -5.58 0.94
C THR A 27 4.58 -5.93 2.34
N ALA A 28 5.37 -5.58 3.36
CA ALA A 28 4.83 -5.47 4.72
C ALA A 28 3.85 -4.28 4.82
N LEU A 29 3.15 -4.18 5.96
CA LEU A 29 2.25 -3.06 6.24
C LEU A 29 3.07 -1.76 6.28
N ILE A 30 2.81 -0.87 5.34
CA ILE A 30 3.43 0.46 5.31
C ILE A 30 2.50 1.39 6.08
N LYS A 31 3.05 2.05 7.10
CA LYS A 31 2.28 2.95 7.97
C LYS A 31 2.47 4.40 7.60
N GLY A 32 1.46 5.22 7.87
CA GLY A 32 1.53 6.68 7.72
C GLY A 32 1.45 7.19 6.28
N MET A 33 0.93 6.37 5.35
CA MET A 33 0.66 6.83 3.99
C MET A 33 -0.44 7.90 4.00
N THR A 34 -0.31 8.90 3.14
CA THR A 34 -1.26 10.01 3.05
C THR A 34 -2.01 9.98 1.73
N SER A 35 -3.33 9.92 1.79
CA SER A 35 -4.21 9.94 0.63
C SER A 35 -4.24 11.31 -0.04
N LYS A 36 -4.75 11.37 -1.28
CA LYS A 36 -4.96 12.64 -1.98
C LYS A 36 -5.86 13.62 -1.21
N ALA A 37 -6.73 13.12 -0.33
CA ALA A 37 -7.59 13.90 0.55
C ALA A 37 -6.91 14.32 1.88
N GLY A 38 -5.61 14.07 2.04
CA GLY A 38 -4.84 14.41 3.25
C GLY A 38 -5.04 13.45 4.43
N LYS A 39 -5.85 12.41 4.29
CA LYS A 39 -6.05 11.40 5.35
C LYS A 39 -4.90 10.41 5.40
N LYS A 40 -4.40 10.15 6.60
CA LYS A 40 -3.40 9.11 6.86
C LYS A 40 -4.07 7.73 6.89
N PHE A 41 -3.40 6.74 6.33
CA PHE A 41 -3.79 5.35 6.31
C PHE A 41 -2.58 4.43 6.28
N ASP A 42 -2.79 3.18 6.67
CA ASP A 42 -1.80 2.12 6.60
C ASP A 42 -2.28 1.10 5.57
N ALA A 43 -1.38 0.65 4.69
CA ALA A 43 -1.72 -0.32 3.66
C ALA A 43 -0.49 -1.14 3.22
N TYR A 44 -0.77 -2.28 2.61
CA TYR A 44 0.17 -3.11 1.87
C TYR A 44 0.14 -2.68 0.40
N ILE A 45 1.29 -2.74 -0.27
CA ILE A 45 1.35 -2.69 -1.73
C ILE A 45 1.41 -4.13 -2.22
N VAL A 46 0.53 -4.47 -3.16
CA VAL A 46 0.48 -5.79 -3.80
C VAL A 46 0.76 -5.65 -5.29
N LEU A 47 1.57 -6.54 -5.85
CA LEU A 47 1.83 -6.66 -7.27
C LEU A 47 0.97 -7.80 -7.82
N LYS A 48 0.05 -7.45 -8.73
CA LYS A 48 -0.83 -8.41 -9.38
C LYS A 48 -0.14 -9.09 -10.55
N GLU A 49 -0.69 -10.24 -10.99
CA GLU A 49 -0.18 -11.00 -12.15
C GLU A 49 -0.15 -10.20 -13.45
N ASN A 50 -1.03 -9.21 -13.60
CA ASN A 50 -1.04 -8.30 -14.74
C ASN A 50 0.03 -7.19 -14.67
N ALA A 51 1.00 -7.31 -13.75
CA ALA A 51 2.05 -6.35 -13.49
C ALA A 51 1.52 -4.96 -13.09
N GLU A 52 0.43 -4.90 -12.32
CA GLU A 52 -0.09 -3.68 -11.70
C GLU A 52 0.09 -3.71 -10.17
N SER A 53 0.49 -2.57 -9.60
CA SER A 53 0.50 -2.38 -8.15
C SER A 53 -0.88 -1.92 -7.65
N SER A 54 -1.36 -2.47 -6.55
CA SER A 54 -2.59 -2.05 -5.86
C SER A 54 -2.35 -1.91 -4.36
N PHE A 55 -3.23 -1.17 -3.67
CA PHE A 55 -3.21 -1.08 -2.21
C PHE A 55 -4.18 -2.07 -1.61
N GLU A 56 -3.71 -2.83 -0.63
CA GLU A 56 -4.55 -3.67 0.23
C GLU A 56 -4.48 -3.12 1.65
N PHE A 57 -5.62 -2.93 2.30
CA PHE A 57 -5.69 -2.39 3.65
C PHE A 57 -5.86 -3.52 4.65
N GLU A 58 -5.25 -3.42 5.83
CA GLU A 58 -5.55 -4.39 6.88
C GLU A 58 -7.04 -4.33 7.26
N LYS A 59 -7.68 -5.49 7.37
CA LYS A 59 -9.06 -5.60 7.86
C LYS A 59 -9.08 -5.35 9.38
N ASN A 60 -8.85 -4.12 9.83
CA ASN A 60 -9.20 -3.74 11.19
C ASN A 60 -10.70 -3.47 11.29
N LYS A 61 -11.34 -4.05 12.33
CA LYS A 61 -12.79 -4.05 12.61
C LYS A 61 -13.39 -2.64 12.87
N SER A 62 -13.32 -1.71 11.93
CA SER A 62 -14.02 -0.43 12.05
C SER A 62 -14.37 0.16 10.69
N SER A 63 -15.18 -0.56 9.93
CA SER A 63 -16.08 0.08 8.97
C SER A 63 -17.50 0.04 9.54
N LYS A 64 -17.73 0.75 10.66
CA LYS A 64 -19.06 1.27 10.94
C LYS A 64 -19.22 2.55 10.12
N ARG A 65 -19.44 2.39 8.81
CA ARG A 65 -19.95 3.48 7.96
C ARG A 65 -21.38 3.75 8.44
N ASN A 66 -21.56 4.71 9.35
CA ASN A 66 -22.85 5.37 9.49
C ASN A 66 -23.06 6.19 8.21
N GLY A 67 -23.78 5.59 7.25
CA GLY A 67 -24.45 6.34 6.20
C GLY A 67 -25.58 7.12 6.84
N LYS A 68 -25.62 8.43 6.59
CA LYS A 68 -26.70 9.32 6.98
C LYS A 68 -27.67 9.44 5.81
#